data_AF-A0A355GCC8-F1
#
_entry.id   AF-A0A355GCC8-F1
#
_cell.length_a   1.000
_cell.length_b   1.000
_cell.length_c   1.000
_cell.angle_alpha   90.00
_cell.angle_beta   90.00
_cell.angle_gamma   90.00
#
_symmetry.space_group_name_H-M   'P 1'
#
loop_
_entity.id
_entity.type
_entity.pdbx_description
1 polymer ?
#
loop_
_entity_poly.entity_id
_entity_poly.type
_entity_poly.pdbx_seq_one_letter_code
_entity_poly.pdbx_strand_id
1 'polypeptide(L)'
;MEMYFKNQLIFWSISCFSFIFCGGCGEDYQKTVVPVSGFIRVDDDLVTEGYIVLTPVPGSDANPLNSGKSASGTITSNGTFELTTYEKGDGALVGKHIAHFYKPDPEDDEQVVKEKYYPGGQEVELEVIDGNNQFDIHLHADGAPEVVQTGS
;
A
#
# COMPACT_ATOMS: atom_id res chain seq x y z
N MET A 1 -39.45 -60.55 36.62
CA MET A 1 -39.47 -60.48 38.10
C MET A 1 -38.03 -60.28 38.53
N GLU A 2 -37.75 -59.08 39.06
CA GLU A 2 -36.59 -58.70 39.89
C GLU A 2 -35.17 -58.81 39.25
N MET A 3 -34.14 -58.01 39.57
CA MET A 3 -33.92 -56.58 39.83
C MET A 3 -32.41 -56.45 40.18
N TYR A 4 -31.72 -55.43 39.64
CA TYR A 4 -30.48 -54.79 40.17
C TYR A 4 -29.14 -55.59 40.17
N PHE A 5 -27.91 -55.04 40.05
CA PHE A 5 -27.35 -53.70 40.33
C PHE A 5 -25.90 -53.54 39.74
N LYS A 6 -25.41 -52.27 39.68
CA LYS A 6 -24.03 -51.74 39.49
C LYS A 6 -23.52 -51.62 38.04
N ASN A 7 -23.51 -50.45 37.39
CA ASN A 7 -22.81 -49.18 37.67
C ASN A 7 -21.31 -49.34 37.94
N GLN A 8 -20.47 -49.00 36.94
CA GLN A 8 -19.16 -48.35 37.03
C GLN A 8 -18.60 -48.13 35.61
N LEU A 9 -18.84 -46.92 35.10
CA LEU A 9 -17.92 -46.06 34.32
C LEU A 9 -16.81 -46.73 33.49
N ILE A 10 -16.95 -46.72 32.15
CA ILE A 10 -15.80 -46.57 31.25
C ILE A 10 -16.17 -45.57 30.14
N PHE A 11 -15.55 -44.39 30.25
CA PHE A 11 -15.52 -43.31 29.26
C PHE A 11 -14.94 -43.79 27.94
N TRP A 12 -15.74 -43.91 26.88
CA TRP A 12 -15.23 -44.00 25.51
C TRP A 12 -15.76 -42.84 24.66
N SER A 13 -14.87 -41.86 24.49
CA SER A 13 -14.75 -40.94 23.35
C SER A 13 -15.21 -41.59 22.03
N ILE A 14 -15.81 -40.89 21.08
CA ILE A 14 -15.11 -39.98 20.17
C ILE A 14 -16.14 -38.99 19.61
N SER A 15 -15.98 -37.73 20.02
CA SER A 15 -16.57 -36.57 19.34
C SER A 15 -15.88 -36.42 18.00
N CYS A 16 -16.60 -36.59 16.88
CA CYS A 16 -16.13 -36.27 15.53
C CYS A 16 -15.99 -34.75 15.41
N PHE A 17 -14.90 -34.22 15.93
CA PHE A 17 -14.51 -32.83 15.80
C PHE A 17 -13.87 -32.62 14.41
N SER A 18 -14.56 -31.81 13.63
CA SER A 18 -14.16 -31.08 12.42
C SER A 18 -12.65 -30.93 12.18
N PHE A 19 -12.21 -31.07 10.92
CA PHE A 19 -11.20 -30.19 10.33
C PHE A 19 -11.37 -30.17 8.80
N ILE A 20 -12.21 -29.25 8.33
CA ILE A 20 -12.18 -28.79 6.94
C ILE A 20 -10.91 -27.95 6.82
N PHE A 21 -9.85 -28.54 6.26
CA PHE A 21 -8.65 -27.82 5.84
C PHE A 21 -8.99 -27.11 4.51
N CYS A 22 -9.47 -25.87 4.60
CA CYS A 22 -9.37 -24.94 3.48
C CYS A 22 -7.88 -24.61 3.32
N GLY A 23 -7.20 -25.29 2.39
CA GLY A 23 -5.89 -24.85 1.92
C GLY A 23 -6.05 -23.51 1.22
N GLY A 24 -5.64 -22.42 1.89
CA GLY A 24 -5.44 -21.13 1.26
C GLY A 24 -4.35 -21.23 0.21
N CYS A 25 -4.63 -20.69 -0.99
CA CYS A 25 -3.65 -20.56 -2.07
C CYS A 25 -2.63 -19.50 -1.64
N GLY A 26 -1.38 -19.89 -1.40
CA GLY A 26 -0.38 -19.07 -0.72
C GLY A 26 0.17 -17.91 -1.54
N GLU A 27 0.30 -16.77 -0.86
CA GLU A 27 0.92 -15.50 -1.26
C GLU A 27 2.46 -15.55 -1.29
N ASP A 28 3.06 -16.71 -1.58
CA ASP A 28 4.48 -17.04 -1.33
C ASP A 28 5.50 -16.19 -2.12
N TYR A 29 5.01 -15.29 -2.99
CA TYR A 29 5.80 -14.37 -3.80
C TYR A 29 5.59 -12.88 -3.43
N GLN A 30 4.67 -12.59 -2.51
CA GLN A 30 4.43 -11.22 -2.06
C GLN A 30 5.50 -10.82 -1.04
N LYS A 31 6.09 -9.65 -1.24
CA LYS A 31 7.02 -9.06 -0.27
C LYS A 31 6.26 -8.28 0.77
N THR A 32 6.86 -8.11 1.95
CA THR A 32 6.26 -7.31 3.03
C THR A 32 6.00 -5.89 2.57
N VAL A 33 4.74 -5.47 2.74
CA VAL A 33 4.25 -4.11 2.51
C VAL A 33 3.81 -3.52 3.83
N VAL A 34 3.87 -2.20 3.92
CA VAL A 34 3.43 -1.42 5.08
C VAL A 34 2.56 -0.25 4.64
N PRO A 35 1.60 0.21 5.47
CA PRO A 35 0.68 1.27 5.08
C PRO A 35 1.41 2.56 4.69
N VAL A 36 1.03 3.12 3.54
CA VAL A 36 1.54 4.39 3.04
C VAL A 36 0.39 5.28 2.60
N SER A 37 0.37 6.49 3.14
CA SER A 37 -0.58 7.54 2.77
C SER A 37 0.13 8.90 2.73
N GLY A 38 -0.57 9.92 2.26
CA GLY A 38 -0.01 11.25 2.23
C GLY A 38 -0.83 12.24 1.44
N PHE A 39 -0.21 13.36 1.14
CA PHE A 39 -0.74 14.39 0.27
C PHE A 39 0.41 15.10 -0.44
N ILE A 40 0.10 15.80 -1.53
CA ILE A 40 1.09 16.43 -2.40
C ILE A 40 0.74 17.90 -2.54
N ARG A 41 1.75 18.77 -2.47
CA ARG A 41 1.63 20.21 -2.75
C ARG A 41 2.52 20.58 -3.92
N VAL A 42 2.10 21.57 -4.69
CA VAL A 42 2.90 22.23 -5.73
C VAL A 42 2.92 23.71 -5.42
N ASP A 43 4.10 24.26 -5.11
CA ASP A 43 4.25 25.67 -4.71
C ASP A 43 3.20 26.09 -3.65
N ASP A 44 3.09 25.29 -2.57
CA ASP A 44 2.11 25.40 -1.46
C ASP A 44 0.63 25.05 -1.79
N ASP A 45 0.26 24.91 -3.06
CA ASP A 45 -1.10 24.53 -3.46
C ASP A 45 -1.31 23.02 -3.35
N LEU A 46 -2.39 22.60 -2.68
CA LEU A 46 -2.73 21.19 -2.52
C LEU A 46 -3.18 20.58 -3.85
N VAL A 47 -2.57 19.47 -4.24
CA VAL A 47 -2.97 18.70 -5.43
C VAL A 47 -4.19 17.85 -5.08
N THR A 48 -5.29 18.02 -5.82
CA THR A 48 -6.58 17.35 -5.54
C THR A 48 -7.01 16.32 -6.59
N GLU A 49 -6.13 15.99 -7.53
CA GLU A 49 -6.38 15.01 -8.59
C GLU A 49 -5.08 14.43 -9.15
N GLY A 50 -5.15 13.28 -9.82
CA GLY A 50 -4.00 12.61 -10.42
C GLY A 50 -3.64 11.29 -9.73
N TYR A 51 -2.46 10.76 -10.04
CA TYR A 51 -1.98 9.49 -9.49
C TYR A 51 -0.49 9.54 -9.16
N ILE A 52 -0.13 8.80 -8.10
CA ILE A 52 1.24 8.59 -7.63
C ILE A 52 1.61 7.11 -7.80
N VAL A 53 2.83 6.85 -8.24
CA VAL A 53 3.41 5.50 -8.33
C VAL A 53 4.76 5.50 -7.63
N LEU A 54 4.96 4.59 -6.67
CA LEU A 54 6.24 4.34 -6.03
C LEU A 54 6.89 3.11 -6.67
N THR A 55 8.01 3.33 -7.35
CA THR A 55 8.80 2.27 -7.97
C THR A 55 9.97 1.91 -7.05
N PRO A 56 10.07 0.67 -6.55
CA PRO A 56 11.16 0.26 -5.69
C PRO A 56 12.51 0.39 -6.39
N VAL A 57 13.49 0.97 -5.69
CA VAL A 57 14.89 1.00 -6.13
C VAL A 57 15.56 -0.29 -5.69
N PRO A 58 16.06 -1.14 -6.62
CA PRO A 58 16.82 -2.32 -6.23
C PRO A 58 18.05 -1.89 -5.42
N GLY A 59 18.34 -2.63 -4.34
CA GLY A 59 19.63 -2.51 -3.66
C GLY A 59 20.78 -2.73 -4.66
N SER A 60 21.93 -2.12 -4.41
CA SER A 60 23.10 -2.11 -5.30
C SER A 60 23.59 -3.50 -5.74
N ASP A 61 23.27 -4.55 -4.97
CA ASP A 61 23.66 -5.95 -5.25
C ASP A 61 22.45 -6.83 -5.64
N ALA A 62 21.27 -6.24 -5.86
CA ALA A 62 20.03 -6.96 -6.13
C ALA A 62 19.78 -7.15 -7.63
N ASN A 63 19.28 -8.34 -8.00
CA ASN A 63 18.70 -8.56 -9.32
C ASN A 63 17.49 -7.60 -9.51
N PRO A 64 17.40 -6.81 -10.60
CA PRO A 64 16.26 -5.93 -10.87
C PRO A 64 14.89 -6.65 -10.86
N LEU A 65 14.87 -7.96 -11.16
CA LEU A 65 13.66 -8.79 -11.05
C LEU A 65 13.20 -8.99 -9.60
N ASN A 66 14.07 -8.72 -8.63
CA ASN A 66 13.81 -8.82 -7.20
C ASN A 66 13.49 -7.46 -6.57
N SER A 67 13.34 -6.36 -7.31
CA SER A 67 12.97 -5.05 -6.72
C SER A 67 11.59 -5.10 -6.03
N GLY A 68 10.71 -5.99 -6.50
CA GLY A 68 9.34 -6.09 -6.02
C GLY A 68 8.37 -5.30 -6.90
N LYS A 69 7.08 -5.32 -6.53
CA LYS A 69 6.01 -4.66 -7.28
C LYS A 69 5.93 -3.18 -6.90
N SER A 70 5.66 -2.31 -7.87
CA SER A 70 5.38 -0.89 -7.58
C SER A 70 4.05 -0.72 -6.85
N ALA A 71 4.01 0.27 -5.97
CA ALA A 71 2.79 0.70 -5.29
C ALA A 71 2.17 1.88 -6.06
N SER A 72 0.84 2.00 -6.07
CA SER A 72 0.15 3.11 -6.71
C SER A 72 -1.03 3.61 -5.89
N GLY A 73 -1.37 4.89 -6.03
CA GLY A 73 -2.54 5.49 -5.40
C GLY A 73 -3.11 6.63 -6.23
N THR A 74 -4.43 6.79 -6.20
CA THR A 74 -5.13 7.94 -6.78
C THR A 74 -5.20 9.06 -5.76
N ILE A 75 -4.93 10.28 -6.20
CA ILE A 75 -5.09 11.48 -5.39
C ILE A 75 -6.58 11.83 -5.38
N THR A 76 -7.15 11.90 -4.19
CA THR A 76 -8.57 12.21 -3.98
C THR A 76 -8.83 13.72 -4.09
N SER A 77 -10.11 14.11 -4.25
CA SER A 77 -10.53 15.52 -4.26
C SER A 77 -10.22 16.29 -2.98
N ASN A 78 -9.94 15.59 -1.87
CA ASN A 78 -9.49 16.19 -0.61
C ASN A 78 -7.95 16.31 -0.54
N GLY A 79 -7.25 15.94 -1.61
CA GLY A 79 -5.80 16.03 -1.78
C GLY A 79 -4.97 14.94 -1.11
N THR A 80 -5.62 13.91 -0.56
CA THR A 80 -4.92 12.76 0.05
C THR A 80 -4.81 11.59 -0.93
N PHE A 81 -3.78 10.77 -0.74
CA PHE A 81 -3.63 9.46 -1.39
C PHE A 81 -3.41 8.35 -0.36
N GLU A 82 -3.74 7.12 -0.76
CA GLU A 82 -3.43 5.88 -0.06
C GLU A 82 -2.85 4.91 -1.09
N LEU A 83 -1.73 4.26 -0.78
CA LEU A 83 -1.05 3.37 -1.71
C LEU A 83 -1.55 1.93 -1.61
N THR A 84 -1.44 1.23 -2.74
CA THR A 84 -1.75 -0.19 -2.89
C THR A 84 -0.68 -0.86 -3.72
N THR A 85 -0.21 -2.02 -3.27
CA THR A 85 0.74 -2.90 -3.96
C THR A 85 0.08 -4.22 -4.34
N TYR A 86 -0.34 -5.04 -3.38
CA TYR A 86 -0.92 -6.37 -3.61
C TYR A 86 -2.42 -6.39 -3.31
N GLU A 87 -2.82 -5.80 -2.19
CA GLU A 87 -4.20 -5.68 -1.72
C GLU A 87 -4.58 -4.21 -1.51
N LYS A 88 -5.88 -3.90 -1.59
CA LYS A 88 -6.35 -2.53 -1.43
C LYS A 88 -5.93 -1.94 -0.07
N GLY A 89 -5.14 -0.87 -0.11
CA GLY A 89 -4.69 -0.11 1.07
C GLY A 89 -3.52 -0.74 1.83
N ASP A 90 -2.89 -1.78 1.31
CA ASP A 90 -1.75 -2.46 1.95
C ASP A 90 -0.46 -1.63 1.93
N GLY A 91 -0.43 -0.55 1.15
CA GLY A 91 0.65 0.40 1.07
C GLY A 91 1.75 0.00 0.10
N ALA A 92 3.01 0.07 0.54
CA ALA A 92 4.20 -0.10 -0.30
C ALA A 92 5.28 -0.94 0.40
N LEU A 93 6.23 -1.44 -0.39
CA LEU A 93 7.36 -2.20 0.13
C LEU A 93 8.23 -1.32 1.04
N VAL A 94 8.85 -1.90 2.05
CA VAL A 94 9.87 -1.22 2.87
C VAL A 94 11.14 -1.02 2.02
N GLY A 95 11.71 0.18 2.07
CA GLY A 95 12.94 0.56 1.39
C GLY A 95 12.81 1.80 0.49
N LYS A 96 13.84 2.02 -0.33
CA LYS A 96 13.92 3.18 -1.23
C LYS A 96 13.04 3.04 -2.46
N HIS A 97 12.38 4.11 -2.83
CA HIS A 97 11.49 4.21 -3.98
C HIS A 97 11.74 5.50 -4.75
N ILE A 98 11.49 5.45 -6.05
CA ILE A 98 11.28 6.65 -6.86
C ILE A 98 9.78 6.89 -6.96
N ALA A 99 9.33 8.07 -6.53
CA ALA A 99 7.97 8.51 -6.72
C ALA A 99 7.80 9.18 -8.09
N HIS A 100 6.79 8.70 -8.82
CA HIS A 100 6.34 9.27 -10.07
C HIS A 100 4.93 9.82 -9.88
N PHE A 101 4.68 10.99 -10.46
CA PHE A 101 3.41 11.69 -10.37
C PHE A 101 2.87 11.93 -11.78
N TYR A 102 1.56 11.80 -11.94
CA TYR A 102 0.93 11.90 -13.25
C TYR A 102 -0.41 12.63 -13.21
N LYS A 103 -0.78 13.22 -14.34
CA LYS A 103 -2.10 13.86 -14.56
C LYS A 103 -3.22 12.86 -14.58
N PRO A 104 -4.41 13.20 -14.08
CA PRO A 104 -5.63 12.49 -14.47
C PRO A 104 -5.75 12.44 -16.00
N ASP A 105 -6.22 11.30 -16.53
CA ASP A 105 -6.40 11.11 -17.96
C ASP A 105 -7.51 12.06 -18.46
N PRO A 106 -7.27 12.92 -19.48
CA PRO A 106 -8.25 13.88 -19.95
C PRO A 106 -9.47 13.28 -20.69
N GLU A 107 -9.55 11.96 -20.91
CA GLU A 107 -10.69 11.37 -21.64
C GLU A 107 -12.01 11.30 -20.87
N ASP A 108 -12.05 11.61 -19.57
CA ASP A 108 -13.27 11.49 -18.75
C ASP A 108 -13.97 12.81 -18.38
N ASP A 109 -13.47 13.99 -18.77
CA ASP A 109 -14.19 15.25 -18.54
C ASP A 109 -13.77 16.36 -19.51
N GLU A 110 -14.75 17.12 -20.04
CA GLU A 110 -14.55 18.44 -20.67
C GLU A 110 -14.13 19.51 -19.63
N GLN A 111 -13.26 19.15 -18.68
CA GLN A 111 -12.71 20.08 -17.72
C GLN A 111 -11.56 20.84 -18.38
N VAL A 112 -11.84 22.11 -18.68
CA VAL A 112 -10.80 23.11 -18.96
C VAL A 112 -9.88 23.13 -17.75
N VAL A 113 -8.72 22.47 -17.85
CA VAL A 113 -7.64 22.55 -16.87
C VAL A 113 -7.25 24.02 -16.77
N LYS A 114 -7.82 24.73 -15.79
CA LYS A 114 -7.40 26.09 -15.45
C LYS A 114 -5.94 25.95 -15.00
N GLU A 115 -4.99 26.63 -15.66
CA GLU A 115 -3.57 26.70 -15.23
C GLU A 115 -3.50 26.86 -13.69
N LYS A 116 -2.74 26.08 -12.91
CA LYS A 116 -1.36 25.57 -13.05
C LYS A 116 -1.30 24.07 -12.70
N TYR A 117 -0.67 23.24 -13.54
CA TYR A 117 -0.57 21.78 -13.40
C TYR A 117 0.90 21.34 -13.26
N TYR A 118 1.29 20.57 -12.23
CA TYR A 118 2.61 19.89 -12.18
C TYR A 118 2.64 18.56 -11.41
N PRO A 119 2.07 17.48 -11.97
CA PRO A 119 2.62 16.15 -11.75
C PRO A 119 3.35 15.61 -13.00
N GLY A 120 4.69 15.67 -12.93
CA GLY A 120 5.61 15.06 -13.90
C GLY A 120 6.84 15.92 -14.18
N GLY A 121 8.04 15.38 -13.95
CA GLY A 121 9.33 15.98 -14.34
C GLY A 121 10.45 15.79 -13.32
N GLN A 122 10.09 15.68 -12.03
CA GLN A 122 11.03 15.38 -10.95
C GLN A 122 10.78 13.97 -10.41
N GLU A 123 11.85 13.18 -10.42
CA GLU A 123 11.92 11.94 -9.65
C GLU A 123 12.16 12.32 -8.19
N VAL A 124 11.26 11.91 -7.30
CA VAL A 124 11.39 12.16 -5.86
C VAL A 124 11.79 10.85 -5.20
N GLU A 125 12.97 10.81 -4.59
CA GLU A 125 13.37 9.67 -3.76
C GLU A 125 12.60 9.69 -2.44
N LEU A 126 11.99 8.56 -2.09
CA LEU A 126 11.31 8.34 -0.82
C LEU A 126 11.85 7.06 -0.18
N GLU A 127 11.90 7.00 1.14
CA GLU A 127 12.18 5.77 1.88
C GLU A 127 10.96 5.39 2.72
N VAL A 128 10.37 4.25 2.38
CA VAL A 128 9.30 3.65 3.18
C VAL A 128 9.96 2.87 4.30
N ILE A 129 9.66 3.22 5.55
CA ILE A 129 10.18 2.54 6.74
C ILE A 129 9.15 1.54 7.27
N ASP A 130 9.58 0.62 8.14
CA ASP A 130 8.65 -0.24 8.86
C ASP A 130 7.60 0.59 9.63
N GLY A 131 6.37 0.07 9.73
CA GLY A 131 5.26 0.75 10.40
C GLY A 131 4.45 1.66 9.48
N ASN A 132 3.79 2.67 10.03
CA ASN A 132 2.92 3.55 9.25
C ASN A 132 3.71 4.70 8.64
N ASN A 133 3.51 4.95 7.33
CA ASN A 133 4.16 6.04 6.63
C ASN A 133 3.13 7.06 6.15
N GLN A 134 3.29 8.31 6.57
CA GLN A 134 2.53 9.45 6.09
C GLN A 134 3.48 10.49 5.50
N PHE A 135 3.36 10.75 4.19
CA PHE A 135 4.20 11.68 3.46
C PHE A 135 3.48 13.01 3.17
N ASP A 136 4.17 14.10 3.44
CA ASP A 136 3.87 15.45 2.97
C ASP A 136 4.93 15.80 1.91
N ILE A 137 4.54 15.74 0.63
CA ILE A 137 5.44 15.92 -0.51
C ILE A 137 5.22 17.30 -1.11
N HIS A 138 6.22 18.17 -1.05
CA HIS A 138 6.20 19.49 -1.68
C HIS A 138 7.04 19.46 -2.94
N LEU A 139 6.36 19.68 -4.06
CA LEU A 139 6.96 19.87 -5.36
C LEU A 139 7.08 21.38 -5.63
N HIS A 140 8.15 21.76 -6.30
CA HIS A 140 8.41 23.16 -6.65
C HIS A 140 8.59 23.26 -8.16
N ALA A 141 7.95 24.25 -8.78
CA ALA A 141 8.16 24.50 -10.21
C ALA A 141 9.63 24.88 -10.50
N ASP A 142 10.23 25.64 -9.58
CA ASP A 142 11.63 26.03 -9.57
C ASP A 142 12.25 25.64 -8.21
N GLY A 143 12.86 24.46 -8.11
CA GLY A 143 13.50 24.02 -6.87
C GLY A 143 13.63 22.51 -6.76
N ALA A 144 14.32 22.04 -5.72
CA ALA A 144 14.33 20.62 -5.37
C ALA A 144 13.07 20.28 -4.58
N PRO A 145 12.51 19.06 -4.72
CA PRO A 145 11.35 18.63 -3.95
C PRO A 145 11.71 18.50 -2.46
N GLU A 146 10.76 18.79 -1.59
CA GLU A 146 10.87 18.59 -0.15
C GLU A 146 9.91 17.49 0.28
N VAL A 147 10.39 16.59 1.15
CA VAL A 147 9.58 15.47 1.66
C VAL A 147 9.66 15.48 3.16
N VAL A 148 8.50 15.63 3.79
CA VAL A 148 8.35 15.42 5.23
C VAL A 148 7.64 14.09 5.44
N GLN A 149 8.31 13.17 6.12
CA GLN A 149 7.75 11.88 6.49
C GLN A 149 7.41 11.90 7.98
N THR A 150 6.18 11.52 8.28
CA THR A 150 5.71 11.27 9.64
C THR A 150 5.27 9.82 9.74
N GLY A 151 5.71 9.13 10.78
CA GLY A 151 5.50 7.69 10.91
C GLY A 151 6.19 7.12 12.15
N SER A 152 5.70 5.97 12.59
CA SER A 152 6.18 5.24 13.78
C SER A 152 6.09 3.74 13.56
#